data_AF-A0A2D4G739-F1
#
_entry.id   AF-A0A2D4G739-F1
#
_cell.length_a   1.000
_cell.length_b   1.000
_cell.length_c   1.000
_cell.angle_alpha   90.00
_cell.angle_beta   90.00
_cell.angle_gamma   90.00
#
_symmetry.space_group_name_H-M   'P 1'
#
loop_
_entity.id
_entity.type
_entity.pdbx_description
1 polymer ?
#
loop_
_entity_poly.entity_id
_entity_poly.type
_entity_poly.pdbx_seq_one_letter_code
_entity_poly.pdbx_strand_id
1 'polypeptide(L)'
;ELNHQMAMDELITTEANYVHNLQLCIFDIHHHLQKKQLPEIDLEGLFSNIDDILQVSKRLLKGLEASVNQGQEQLFHISTLFQELKAEMENVYKIYCGDYDQALFLLDIYSKEPRLQKEIMETLTTTVPHTGATNLSFFLVMPVQRITKYPLLLQKIVENTSDTDSAYGALQAAATAMTDVNANINEYKRRKEIADKYNKA
;
A
#
# COMPACT_ATOMS: atom_id res chain seq x y z
N GLU A 1 28.55 5.06 -3.01
CA GLU A 1 27.93 6.40 -3.00
C GLU A 1 26.82 6.54 -4.04
N LEU A 2 27.07 6.54 -5.36
CA LEU A 2 25.98 6.76 -6.33
C LEU A 2 24.82 5.73 -6.24
N ASN A 3 25.13 4.45 -6.03
CA ASN A 3 24.10 3.40 -6.03
C ASN A 3 23.22 3.37 -4.77
N HIS A 4 23.71 3.79 -3.59
CA HIS A 4 22.84 3.87 -2.40
C HIS A 4 21.85 5.03 -2.49
N GLN A 5 22.29 6.14 -3.08
CA GLN A 5 21.45 7.34 -3.18
C GLN A 5 20.30 7.05 -4.14
N MET A 6 20.59 6.39 -5.26
CA MET A 6 19.55 5.94 -6.19
C MET A 6 18.54 5.00 -5.54
N ALA A 7 18.96 4.09 -4.64
CA ALA A 7 18.04 3.19 -3.95
C ALA A 7 17.13 3.94 -2.95
N MET A 8 17.65 4.96 -2.29
CA MET A 8 16.89 5.82 -1.37
C MET A 8 15.93 6.74 -2.13
N ASP A 9 16.39 7.35 -3.23
CA ASP A 9 15.58 8.20 -4.09
C ASP A 9 14.44 7.39 -4.73
N GLU A 10 14.69 6.13 -5.11
CA GLU A 10 13.66 5.21 -5.57
C GLU A 10 12.62 4.92 -4.48
N LEU A 11 13.04 4.66 -3.24
CA LEU A 11 12.12 4.46 -2.11
C LEU A 11 11.20 5.68 -1.92
N ILE A 12 11.77 6.88 -1.88
CA ILE A 12 11.03 8.15 -1.70
C ILE A 12 10.10 8.40 -2.88
N THR A 13 10.61 8.33 -4.11
CA THR A 13 9.84 8.61 -5.33
C THR A 13 8.68 7.63 -5.49
N THR A 14 8.93 6.35 -5.23
CA THR A 14 7.87 5.34 -5.32
C THR A 14 6.87 5.45 -4.18
N GLU A 15 7.25 5.93 -2.99
CA GLU A 15 6.30 6.23 -1.91
C GLU A 15 5.44 7.45 -2.24
N ALA A 16 6.03 8.51 -2.78
CA ALA A 16 5.30 9.71 -3.22
C ALA A 16 4.25 9.36 -4.28
N ASN A 17 4.65 8.57 -5.29
CA ASN A 17 3.72 8.08 -6.31
C ASN A 17 2.64 7.17 -5.72
N TYR A 18 2.98 6.31 -4.75
CA TYR A 18 2.01 5.45 -4.09
C TYR A 18 0.97 6.25 -3.30
N VAL A 19 1.41 7.19 -2.46
CA VAL A 19 0.53 8.11 -1.71
C VAL A 19 -0.37 8.89 -2.66
N HIS A 20 0.19 9.42 -3.76
CA HIS A 20 -0.59 10.14 -4.76
C HIS A 20 -1.70 9.27 -5.36
N ASN A 21 -1.40 8.04 -5.76
CA ASN A 21 -2.41 7.13 -6.30
C ASN A 21 -3.48 6.73 -5.28
N LEU A 22 -3.12 6.56 -4.00
CA LEU A 22 -4.10 6.35 -2.92
C LEU A 22 -5.02 7.57 -2.77
N GLN A 23 -4.48 8.79 -2.87
CA GLN A 23 -5.27 10.02 -2.81
C GLN A 23 -6.27 10.10 -3.98
N LEU A 24 -5.86 9.75 -5.20
CA LEU A 24 -6.77 9.67 -6.34
C LEU A 24 -7.87 8.63 -6.10
N CYS A 25 -7.50 7.48 -5.54
CA CYS A 25 -8.43 6.39 -5.22
C CYS A 25 -9.51 6.83 -4.21
N ILE A 26 -9.13 7.56 -3.17
CA ILE A 26 -10.03 7.99 -2.10
C ILE A 26 -10.80 9.27 -2.46
N PHE A 27 -10.08 10.33 -2.81
CA PHE A 27 -10.68 11.67 -2.93
C PHE A 27 -11.38 11.90 -4.27
N ASP A 28 -10.99 11.16 -5.31
CA ASP A 28 -11.61 11.27 -6.62
C ASP A 28 -12.51 10.07 -6.92
N ILE A 29 -11.97 8.84 -6.98
CA ILE A 29 -12.74 7.66 -7.39
C ILE A 29 -13.84 7.31 -6.38
N HIS A 30 -13.47 7.03 -5.12
CA HIS A 30 -14.42 6.67 -4.07
C HIS A 30 -15.47 7.76 -3.87
N HIS A 31 -15.04 9.03 -3.75
CA HIS A 31 -15.96 10.17 -3.62
C HIS A 31 -16.94 10.31 -4.80
N HIS A 32 -16.47 10.07 -6.03
CA HIS A 32 -17.34 10.15 -7.20
C HIS A 32 -18.36 9.01 -7.25
N LEU A 33 -17.96 7.77 -6.91
CA LEU A 33 -18.89 6.65 -6.78
C LEU A 33 -19.92 6.89 -5.67
N GLN A 34 -19.47 7.44 -4.53
CA GLN A 34 -20.36 7.82 -3.42
C GLN A 34 -21.40 8.85 -3.84
N LYS A 35 -21.01 9.86 -4.64
CA LYS A 35 -21.93 10.88 -5.17
C LYS A 35 -22.94 10.32 -6.16
N LYS A 36 -22.59 9.30 -6.93
CA LYS A 36 -23.53 8.61 -7.85
C LYS A 36 -24.62 7.85 -7.09
N GLN A 37 -24.44 7.56 -5.79
CA GLN A 37 -25.41 6.90 -4.93
C GLN A 37 -25.95 5.60 -5.56
N LEU A 38 -25.05 4.75 -6.05
CA LEU A 38 -25.40 3.46 -6.64
C LEU A 38 -25.59 2.45 -5.50
N PRO A 39 -26.83 2.10 -5.10
CA PRO A 39 -27.07 1.22 -3.95
C PRO A 39 -26.53 -0.20 -4.17
N GLU A 40 -26.28 -0.60 -5.41
CA GLU A 40 -25.72 -1.90 -5.76
C GLU A 40 -24.20 -1.98 -5.51
N ILE A 41 -23.51 -0.84 -5.39
CA ILE A 41 -22.07 -0.77 -5.13
C ILE A 41 -21.80 -0.66 -3.64
N ASP A 42 -21.16 -1.69 -3.09
CA ASP A 42 -20.66 -1.73 -1.73
C ASP A 42 -19.27 -1.07 -1.68
N LEU A 43 -19.26 0.22 -1.32
CA LEU A 43 -18.03 0.99 -1.20
C LEU A 43 -17.18 0.53 -0.01
N GLU A 44 -17.80 0.15 1.11
CA GLU A 44 -17.06 -0.35 2.27
C GLU A 44 -16.37 -1.67 1.93
N GLY A 45 -17.06 -2.58 1.24
CA GLY A 45 -16.50 -3.84 0.77
C GLY A 45 -15.42 -3.67 -0.31
N LEU A 46 -15.50 -2.64 -1.15
CA LEU A 46 -14.50 -2.38 -2.20
C LEU A 46 -13.22 -1.72 -1.66
N PHE A 47 -13.38 -0.71 -0.79
CA PHE A 47 -12.27 0.14 -0.36
C PHE A 47 -11.75 -0.20 1.04
N SER A 48 -12.49 -0.99 1.84
CA SER A 48 -12.10 -1.43 3.19
C SER A 48 -11.56 -0.24 4.02
N ASN A 49 -10.41 -0.40 4.67
CA ASN A 49 -9.76 0.63 5.48
C ASN A 49 -8.65 1.38 4.72
N ILE A 50 -8.81 1.62 3.41
CA ILE A 50 -7.78 2.30 2.58
C ILE A 50 -7.42 3.70 3.10
N ASP A 51 -8.32 4.40 3.79
CA ASP A 51 -8.03 5.67 4.45
C ASP A 51 -6.95 5.54 5.53
N ASP A 52 -7.00 4.48 6.35
CA ASP A 52 -5.98 4.21 7.38
C ASP A 52 -4.61 3.92 6.73
N ILE A 53 -4.61 3.20 5.61
CA ILE A 53 -3.42 2.95 4.80
C ILE A 53 -2.83 4.29 4.30
N LEU A 54 -3.67 5.19 3.79
CA LEU A 54 -3.22 6.50 3.35
C LEU A 54 -2.59 7.31 4.49
N GLN A 55 -3.14 7.25 5.72
CA GLN A 55 -2.58 7.98 6.85
C GLN A 55 -1.19 7.49 7.25
N VAL A 56 -0.97 6.16 7.31
CA VAL A 56 0.37 5.62 7.63
C VAL A 56 1.37 5.91 6.52
N SER A 57 0.98 5.78 5.25
CA SER A 57 1.85 6.06 4.10
C SER A 57 2.21 7.53 3.97
N LYS A 58 1.29 8.46 4.28
CA LYS A 58 1.62 9.90 4.36
C LYS A 58 2.65 10.21 5.43
N ARG A 59 2.57 9.56 6.60
CA ARG A 59 3.55 9.74 7.67
C ARG A 59 4.91 9.14 7.30
N LEU A 60 4.92 7.97 6.67
CA LEU A 60 6.13 7.38 6.12
C LEU A 60 6.77 8.34 5.10
N LEU A 61 6.01 8.80 4.10
CA LEU A 61 6.51 9.73 3.08
C LEU A 61 7.10 10.99 3.69
N LYS A 62 6.38 11.63 4.62
CA LYS A 62 6.86 12.83 5.30
C LYS A 62 8.18 12.58 6.05
N GLY A 63 8.31 11.44 6.73
CA GLY A 63 9.55 11.05 7.40
C GLY A 63 10.69 10.79 6.42
N LEU A 64 10.42 10.14 5.30
CA LEU A 64 11.38 9.87 4.24
C LEU A 64 11.87 11.18 3.58
N GLU A 65 10.97 12.11 3.26
CA GLU A 65 11.31 13.43 2.72
C GLU A 65 12.15 14.25 3.70
N ALA A 66 11.82 14.20 5.00
CA ALA A 66 12.59 14.87 6.05
C ALA A 66 14.02 14.29 6.22
N SER A 67 14.21 13.02 5.85
CA SER A 67 15.52 12.33 5.92
C SER A 67 16.53 12.85 4.90
N VAL A 68 16.07 13.41 3.75
CA VAL A 68 16.94 13.86 2.64
C VAL A 68 17.96 14.90 3.08
N ASN A 69 17.61 15.74 4.06
CA ASN A 69 18.47 16.80 4.55
C ASN A 69 19.39 16.36 5.71
N GLN A 70 19.40 15.07 6.09
CA GLN A 70 20.15 14.55 7.24
C GLN A 70 21.58 14.10 6.88
N GLY A 71 21.99 14.21 5.62
CA GLY A 71 23.35 13.85 5.17
C GLY A 71 23.73 12.43 5.56
N GLN A 72 24.79 12.28 6.36
CA GLN A 72 25.30 10.97 6.79
C GLN A 72 24.33 10.19 7.69
N GLU A 73 23.38 10.86 8.35
CA GLU A 73 22.41 10.21 9.25
C GLU A 73 21.13 9.73 8.53
N GLN A 74 21.02 9.96 7.21
CA GLN A 74 19.81 9.64 6.46
C GLN A 74 19.44 8.16 6.55
N LEU A 75 20.42 7.25 6.48
CA LEU A 75 20.22 5.81 6.59
C LEU A 75 19.67 5.37 7.97
N PHE A 76 20.14 6.01 9.04
CA PHE A 76 19.61 5.80 10.39
C PHE A 76 18.18 6.30 10.52
N HIS A 77 17.86 7.45 9.93
CA HIS A 77 16.51 7.98 9.94
C HIS A 77 15.53 7.06 9.20
N ILE A 78 15.92 6.55 8.02
CA ILE A 78 15.09 5.61 7.26
C ILE A 78 14.85 4.33 8.06
N SER A 79 15.90 3.70 8.60
CA SER A 79 15.77 2.47 9.37
C SER A 79 14.90 2.67 10.63
N THR A 80 15.10 3.75 11.37
CA THR A 80 14.31 4.09 12.57
C THR A 80 12.85 4.31 12.22
N LEU A 81 12.56 5.05 11.15
CA LEU A 81 11.20 5.32 10.70
C LEU A 81 10.40 4.04 10.41
N PHE A 82 11.01 3.05 9.75
CA PHE A 82 10.36 1.76 9.53
C PHE A 82 10.17 0.97 10.83
N GLN A 83 11.12 1.04 11.76
CA GLN A 83 10.96 0.38 13.08
C GLN A 83 9.82 0.97 13.90
N GLU A 84 9.65 2.29 13.85
CA GLU A 84 8.57 3.00 14.55
C GLU A 84 7.21 2.70 13.94
N LEU A 85 7.12 2.64 12.60
CA LEU A 85 5.84 2.47 11.90
C LEU A 85 5.43 1.01 11.69
N LYS A 86 6.32 0.02 11.84
CA LYS A 86 6.04 -1.40 11.50
C LYS A 86 4.77 -1.95 12.13
N ALA A 87 4.53 -1.67 13.41
CA ALA A 87 3.39 -2.22 14.15
C ALA A 87 2.07 -1.62 13.65
N GLU A 88 2.08 -0.34 13.33
CA GLU A 88 0.93 0.33 12.76
C GLU A 88 0.66 -0.13 11.33
N MET A 89 1.70 -0.22 10.50
CA MET A 89 1.61 -0.79 9.14
C MET A 89 1.01 -2.19 9.19
N GLU A 90 1.50 -3.08 10.05
CA GLU A 90 0.94 -4.43 10.20
C GLU A 90 -0.55 -4.38 10.54
N ASN A 91 -0.94 -3.52 11.50
CA ASN A 91 -2.32 -3.42 11.94
C ASN A 91 -3.29 -2.94 10.87
N VAL A 92 -2.89 -1.96 10.05
CA VAL A 92 -3.77 -1.43 9.00
C VAL A 92 -3.77 -2.32 7.76
N TYR A 93 -2.60 -2.81 7.33
CA TYR A 93 -2.50 -3.63 6.12
C TYR A 93 -3.07 -5.03 6.30
N LYS A 94 -3.05 -5.62 7.51
CA LYS A 94 -3.68 -6.94 7.73
C LYS A 94 -5.20 -6.91 7.48
N ILE A 95 -5.86 -5.81 7.83
CA ILE A 95 -7.30 -5.62 7.61
C ILE A 95 -7.54 -5.53 6.10
N TYR A 96 -6.88 -4.58 5.43
CA TYR A 96 -7.03 -4.36 3.99
C TYR A 96 -6.74 -5.63 3.17
N CYS A 97 -5.60 -6.28 3.41
CA CYS A 97 -5.21 -7.50 2.71
C CYS A 97 -6.15 -8.68 3.02
N GLY A 98 -6.74 -8.73 4.21
CA GLY A 98 -7.73 -9.73 4.59
C GLY A 98 -9.09 -9.52 3.91
N ASP A 99 -9.43 -8.28 3.55
CA ASP A 99 -10.68 -7.93 2.85
C ASP A 99 -10.52 -7.93 1.32
N TYR A 100 -9.28 -7.89 0.82
CA TYR A 100 -8.98 -7.73 -0.61
C TYR A 100 -9.64 -8.77 -1.53
N ASP A 101 -9.72 -10.04 -1.11
CA ASP A 101 -10.37 -11.08 -1.93
C ASP A 101 -11.89 -10.84 -2.05
N GLN A 102 -12.51 -10.27 -1.02
CA GLN A 102 -13.92 -9.86 -1.05
C GLN A 102 -14.10 -8.67 -2.01
N ALA A 103 -13.19 -7.70 -2.00
CA ALA A 103 -13.21 -6.59 -2.96
C ALA A 103 -13.10 -7.09 -4.42
N LEU A 104 -12.22 -8.08 -4.68
CA LEU A 104 -12.12 -8.71 -6.01
C LEU A 104 -13.38 -9.45 -6.42
N PHE A 105 -14.03 -10.15 -5.48
CA PHE A 105 -15.30 -10.82 -5.73
C PHE A 105 -16.42 -9.82 -6.09
N LEU A 106 -16.50 -8.68 -5.38
CA LEU A 106 -17.43 -7.60 -5.70
C LEU A 106 -17.16 -7.02 -7.09
N LEU A 107 -15.89 -6.77 -7.43
CA LEU A 107 -15.53 -6.30 -8.78
C LEU A 107 -15.92 -7.29 -9.88
N ASP A 108 -15.77 -8.60 -9.66
CA ASP A 108 -16.23 -9.63 -10.59
C ASP A 108 -17.75 -9.58 -10.78
N ILE A 109 -18.53 -9.43 -9.70
CA ILE A 109 -19.99 -9.25 -9.77
C ILE A 109 -20.34 -8.00 -10.59
N TYR A 110 -19.73 -6.86 -10.27
CA TYR A 110 -20.03 -5.60 -10.96
C TYR A 110 -19.61 -5.62 -12.43
N SER A 111 -18.58 -6.37 -12.78
CA SER A 111 -18.15 -6.55 -14.18
C SER A 111 -19.16 -7.32 -15.03
N LYS A 112 -19.99 -8.17 -14.39
CA LYS A 112 -21.04 -8.96 -15.06
C LYS A 112 -22.35 -8.21 -15.24
N GLU A 113 -22.52 -7.08 -14.55
CA GLU A 113 -23.68 -6.20 -14.69
C GLU A 113 -23.30 -5.00 -15.58
N PRO A 114 -23.75 -4.95 -16.86
CA PRO A 114 -23.29 -3.94 -17.82
C PRO A 114 -23.52 -2.49 -17.36
N ARG A 115 -24.59 -2.25 -16.59
CA ARG A 115 -24.87 -0.93 -16.02
C ARG A 115 -23.78 -0.52 -15.02
N LEU A 116 -23.46 -1.38 -14.04
CA LEU A 116 -22.48 -1.07 -13.00
C LEU A 116 -21.06 -0.99 -13.58
N GLN A 117 -20.72 -1.89 -14.49
CA GLN A 117 -19.44 -1.84 -15.21
C GLN A 117 -19.27 -0.50 -15.93
N LYS A 118 -20.32 -0.02 -16.63
CA LYS A 118 -20.31 1.27 -17.31
C LYS A 118 -20.11 2.42 -16.32
N GLU A 119 -20.83 2.45 -15.21
CA GLU A 119 -20.71 3.50 -14.19
C GLU A 119 -19.32 3.56 -13.55
N ILE A 120 -18.71 2.41 -13.26
CA ILE A 120 -17.35 2.31 -12.73
C ILE A 120 -16.34 2.82 -13.78
N MET A 121 -16.47 2.39 -15.03
CA MET A 121 -15.60 2.84 -16.12
C MET A 121 -15.72 4.34 -16.36
N GLU A 122 -16.94 4.88 -16.41
CA GLU A 122 -17.18 6.32 -16.53
C GLU A 122 -16.53 7.08 -15.38
N THR A 123 -16.63 6.56 -14.15
CA THR A 123 -15.97 7.15 -12.98
C THR A 123 -14.46 7.20 -13.16
N LEU A 124 -13.82 6.10 -13.59
CA LEU A 124 -12.38 6.06 -13.85
C LEU A 124 -11.97 7.06 -14.95
N THR A 125 -12.72 7.10 -16.06
CA THR A 125 -12.43 8.04 -17.15
C THR A 125 -12.62 9.51 -16.75
N THR A 126 -13.51 9.80 -15.81
CA THR A 126 -13.80 11.16 -15.35
C THR A 126 -12.78 11.63 -14.31
N THR A 127 -12.43 10.75 -13.37
CA THR A 127 -11.61 11.09 -12.20
C THR A 127 -10.12 10.94 -12.45
N VAL A 128 -9.71 9.91 -13.19
CA VAL A 128 -8.30 9.54 -13.38
C VAL A 128 -7.95 9.26 -14.86
N PRO A 129 -8.34 10.13 -15.81
CA PRO A 129 -8.13 9.88 -17.25
C PRO A 129 -6.67 9.68 -17.65
N HIS A 130 -5.74 10.27 -16.88
CA HIS A 130 -4.30 10.21 -17.13
C HIS A 130 -3.65 8.88 -16.74
N THR A 131 -4.35 8.03 -15.98
CA THR A 131 -3.79 6.74 -15.52
C THR A 131 -3.95 5.61 -16.52
N GLY A 132 -4.86 5.76 -17.50
CA GLY A 132 -5.22 4.69 -18.44
C GLY A 132 -5.90 3.49 -17.78
N ALA A 133 -6.30 3.60 -16.51
CA ALA A 133 -6.93 2.51 -15.78
C ALA A 133 -8.29 2.15 -16.38
N THR A 134 -8.42 0.91 -16.85
CA THR A 134 -9.67 0.36 -17.38
C THR A 134 -10.46 -0.44 -16.35
N ASN A 135 -9.88 -0.70 -15.18
CA ASN A 135 -10.49 -1.43 -14.09
C ASN A 135 -10.03 -0.87 -12.74
N LEU A 136 -10.96 -0.76 -11.79
CA LEU A 136 -10.70 -0.34 -10.42
C LEU A 136 -9.71 -1.25 -9.69
N SER A 137 -9.60 -2.52 -10.11
CA SER A 137 -8.60 -3.47 -9.58
C SER A 137 -7.16 -2.94 -9.64
N PHE A 138 -6.84 -2.05 -10.59
CA PHE A 138 -5.53 -1.40 -10.69
C PHE A 138 -5.18 -0.61 -9.42
N PHE A 139 -6.14 0.11 -8.84
CA PHE A 139 -5.91 0.89 -7.62
C PHE A 139 -6.01 0.00 -6.37
N LEU A 140 -6.99 -0.91 -6.34
CA LEU A 140 -7.23 -1.73 -5.14
C LEU A 140 -6.09 -2.71 -4.84
N VAL A 141 -5.32 -3.12 -5.85
CA VAL A 141 -4.16 -4.02 -5.66
C VAL A 141 -2.93 -3.29 -5.10
N MET A 142 -2.87 -1.95 -5.19
CA MET A 142 -1.66 -1.20 -4.87
C MET A 142 -1.20 -1.39 -3.42
N PRO A 143 -2.06 -1.36 -2.37
CA PRO A 143 -1.62 -1.62 -0.99
C PRO A 143 -1.07 -3.03 -0.80
N VAL A 144 -1.72 -4.04 -1.40
CA VAL A 144 -1.26 -5.44 -1.34
C VAL A 144 0.12 -5.58 -1.97
N GLN A 145 0.38 -4.87 -3.08
CA GLN A 145 1.71 -4.85 -3.69
C GLN A 145 2.71 -4.05 -2.85
N ARG A 146 2.34 -2.86 -2.35
CA ARG A 146 3.29 -1.95 -1.68
C ARG A 146 3.89 -2.57 -0.43
N ILE A 147 3.10 -3.21 0.41
CA ILE A 147 3.59 -3.81 1.66
C ILE A 147 4.68 -4.88 1.40
N THR A 148 4.57 -5.60 0.27
CA THR A 148 5.56 -6.60 -0.17
C THR A 148 6.83 -5.97 -0.77
N LYS A 149 6.79 -4.70 -1.18
CA LYS A 149 7.93 -3.99 -1.75
C LYS A 149 8.86 -3.41 -0.70
N TYR A 150 8.37 -3.05 0.50
CA TYR A 150 9.22 -2.44 1.53
C TYR A 150 10.45 -3.27 1.91
N PRO A 151 10.36 -4.61 2.13
CA PRO A 151 11.55 -5.41 2.39
C PRO A 151 12.55 -5.37 1.24
N LEU A 152 12.07 -5.41 -0.01
CA LEU A 152 12.93 -5.42 -1.20
C LEU A 152 13.64 -4.08 -1.40
N LEU A 153 12.94 -2.96 -1.16
CA LEU A 153 13.50 -1.62 -1.24
C LEU A 153 14.54 -1.40 -0.14
N LEU A 154 14.25 -1.81 1.10
CA LEU A 154 15.21 -1.73 2.20
C LEU A 154 16.42 -2.64 1.97
N GLN A 155 16.21 -3.85 1.46
CA GLN A 155 17.29 -4.77 1.13
C GLN A 155 18.20 -4.20 0.02
N LYS A 156 17.62 -3.55 -0.99
CA LYS A 156 18.40 -2.85 -2.02
C LYS A 156 19.27 -1.74 -1.42
N ILE A 157 18.78 -1.02 -0.41
CA ILE A 157 19.58 -0.01 0.32
C ILE A 157 20.72 -0.70 1.11
N VAL A 158 20.42 -1.79 1.82
CA VAL A 158 21.43 -2.60 2.55
C VAL A 158 22.54 -3.08 1.63
N GLU A 159 22.19 -3.64 0.47
CA GLU A 159 23.16 -4.16 -0.52
C GLU A 159 24.09 -3.09 -1.10
N ASN A 160 23.68 -1.82 -1.04
CA ASN A 160 24.46 -0.68 -1.50
C ASN A 160 25.13 0.10 -0.35
N THR A 161 25.02 -0.39 0.89
CA THR A 161 25.61 0.20 2.09
C THR A 161 26.81 -0.64 2.56
N SER A 162 27.90 -0.01 2.99
CA SER A 162 29.08 -0.71 3.51
C SER A 162 28.72 -1.49 4.79
N ASP A 163 29.25 -2.69 4.98
CA ASP A 163 29.09 -3.47 6.21
C ASP A 163 29.74 -2.81 7.43
N THR A 164 30.72 -1.94 7.20
CA THR A 164 31.34 -1.07 8.21
C THR A 164 30.53 0.19 8.53
N ASP A 165 29.46 0.47 7.80
CA ASP A 165 28.60 1.64 8.06
C ASP A 165 27.83 1.43 9.37
N SER A 166 27.77 2.47 10.20
CA SER A 166 27.09 2.39 11.49
C SER A 166 25.58 2.10 11.34
N ALA A 167 24.96 2.51 10.23
CA ALA A 167 23.55 2.27 9.95
C ALA A 167 23.25 0.88 9.38
N TYR A 168 24.27 0.11 8.96
CA TYR A 168 24.08 -1.18 8.27
C TYR A 168 23.21 -2.15 9.07
N GLY A 169 23.52 -2.34 10.36
CA GLY A 169 22.76 -3.22 11.24
C GLY A 169 21.32 -2.75 11.46
N ALA A 170 21.09 -1.43 11.55
CA ALA A 170 19.77 -0.85 11.71
C ALA A 170 18.90 -1.04 10.44
N LEU A 171 19.49 -0.87 9.25
CA LEU A 171 18.83 -1.11 7.97
C LEU A 171 18.45 -2.59 7.80
N GLN A 172 19.35 -3.51 8.15
CA GLN A 172 19.06 -4.95 8.09
C GLN A 172 17.94 -5.35 9.05
N ALA A 173 17.92 -4.77 10.25
CA ALA A 173 16.81 -4.96 11.19
C ALA A 173 15.49 -4.41 10.63
N ALA A 174 15.50 -3.26 9.96
CA ALA A 174 14.31 -2.69 9.31
C ALA A 174 13.79 -3.56 8.16
N ALA A 175 14.68 -4.07 7.30
CA ALA A 175 14.31 -4.98 6.21
C ALA A 175 13.70 -6.29 6.76
N THR A 176 14.29 -6.85 7.81
CA THR A 176 13.78 -8.04 8.50
C THR A 176 12.40 -7.77 9.12
N ALA A 177 12.24 -6.65 9.82
CA ALA A 177 10.96 -6.27 10.41
C ALA A 177 9.84 -6.18 9.37
N MET A 178 10.10 -5.59 8.19
CA MET A 178 9.09 -5.53 7.13
C MET A 178 8.83 -6.90 6.47
N THR A 179 9.79 -7.81 6.52
CA THR A 179 9.59 -9.21 6.10
C THR A 179 8.64 -9.92 7.07
N ASP A 180 8.84 -9.73 8.37
CA ASP A 180 7.98 -10.29 9.41
C ASP A 180 6.56 -9.73 9.34
N VAL A 181 6.41 -8.41 9.09
CA VAL A 181 5.10 -7.78 8.86
C VAL A 181 4.35 -8.46 7.71
N ASN A 182 5.02 -8.73 6.59
CA ASN A 182 4.40 -9.44 5.46
C ASN A 182 3.99 -10.87 5.84
N ALA A 183 4.83 -11.59 6.59
CA ALA A 183 4.51 -12.94 7.04
C ALA A 183 3.29 -12.95 7.98
N ASN A 184 3.22 -11.99 8.91
CA ASN A 184 2.10 -11.83 9.85
C ASN A 184 0.79 -11.49 9.11
N ILE A 185 0.83 -10.58 8.14
CA ILE A 185 -0.34 -10.25 7.30
C ILE A 185 -0.82 -11.49 6.53
N ASN A 186 0.10 -12.26 5.94
CA ASN A 186 -0.26 -13.45 5.19
C ASN A 186 -0.87 -14.55 6.08
N GLU A 187 -0.33 -14.76 7.29
CA GLU A 187 -0.90 -15.69 8.25
C GLU A 187 -2.27 -15.22 8.77
N TYR A 188 -2.45 -13.92 9.00
CA TYR A 188 -3.76 -13.35 9.32
C TYR A 188 -4.78 -13.63 8.22
N LYS A 189 -4.42 -13.35 6.96
CA LYS A 189 -5.27 -13.61 5.79
C LYS A 189 -5.67 -15.09 5.72
N ARG A 190 -4.70 -16.01 5.86
CA ARG A 190 -4.93 -17.45 5.88
C ARG A 190 -5.92 -17.87 6.98
N ARG A 191 -5.77 -17.34 8.19
CA ARG A 191 -6.68 -17.65 9.32
C ARG A 191 -8.10 -17.16 9.06
N LYS A 192 -8.23 -15.96 8.49
CA LYS A 192 -9.53 -15.38 8.13
C LYS A 192 -10.24 -16.24 7.08
N GLU A 193 -9.55 -16.64 6.01
CA GLU A 193 -10.11 -17.52 4.97
C GLU A 193 -10.58 -18.87 5.53
N ILE A 194 -9.84 -19.44 6.48
CA ILE A 194 -10.21 -20.69 7.15
C ILE A 194 -11.49 -20.48 7.96
N ALA A 195 -11.55 -19.43 8.78
CA ALA A 195 -12.72 -19.11 9.60
C ALA A 195 -13.98 -18.90 8.74
N ASP A 196 -13.85 -18.17 7.62
CA ASP A 196 -14.97 -17.91 6.71
C ASP A 196 -15.50 -19.19 6.04
N LYS A 197 -14.63 -20.18 5.76
CA LYS A 197 -15.05 -21.49 5.25
C LYS A 197 -15.84 -22.30 6.28
N TYR A 198 -15.45 -22.26 7.56
CA TYR A 198 -16.16 -22.98 8.62
C TYR A 198 -17.50 -22.32 8.97
N ASN A 199 -17.59 -20.99 8.90
CA ASN A 199 -18.84 -20.27 9.19
C ASN A 199 -19.90 -20.39 8.06
N LYS A 200 -19.49 -20.82 6.86
CA LYS A 200 -20.37 -21.05 5.70
C LYS A 200 -20.78 -22.52 5.53
N ALA A 201 -20.26 -23.44 6.36
CA ALA A 201 -20.56 -24.86 6.37
C ALA A 201 -21.61 -25.20 7.44
#